data_AF-A0AA88HK04-F1
#
_entry.id   AF-A0AA88HK04-F1
#
_cell.length_a   1.000
_cell.length_b   1.000
_cell.length_c   1.000
_cell.angle_alpha   90.00
_cell.angle_beta   90.00
_cell.angle_gamma   90.00
#
_symmetry.space_group_name_H-M   'P 1'
#
loop_
_entity.id
_entity.type
_entity.pdbx_description
1 polymer ?
#
loop_
_entity_poly.entity_id
_entity_poly.type
_entity_poly.pdbx_seq_one_letter_code
_entity_poly.pdbx_strand_id
1 'polypeptide(L)'
;MDLFISEPVSTAKKIKYPAQVTANGKLKRSFNASYYGKHPWLEYSVQDDSVYCFYCRHFGGTSNLPGQRYGSRPFIDVGVRRWKDISNFIEKHTRSDRHKDSAVSLMKFKAIQTKELQPIASVLMTDRDNEIKENREHVKALLKVTALLGRLGTAFRGHDKTESSTNKGNFVETCNLLAD
;
A
#
# COMPACT_ATOMS: atom_id res chain seq x y z
N MET A 1 11.26 -13.45 -7.76
CA MET A 1 11.22 -14.28 -6.54
C MET A 1 9.77 -14.26 -6.11
N ASP A 2 8.97 -15.16 -6.65
CA ASP A 2 7.52 -15.17 -6.47
C ASP A 2 7.21 -15.62 -5.03
N LEU A 3 7.04 -14.64 -4.14
CA LEU A 3 6.44 -14.86 -2.83
C LEU A 3 4.96 -15.19 -3.09
N PHE A 4 4.68 -16.48 -3.28
CA PHE A 4 3.33 -17.03 -3.20
C PHE A 4 2.83 -16.84 -1.76
N ILE A 5 2.36 -15.62 -1.45
CA ILE A 5 1.51 -15.36 -0.30
C ILE A 5 0.19 -16.04 -0.63
N SER A 6 0.11 -17.35 -0.36
CA SER A 6 -1.11 -18.13 -0.53
C SER A 6 -2.23 -17.51 0.28
N GLU A 7 -3.48 -17.66 -0.18
CA GLU A 7 -4.65 -17.32 0.63
C GLU A 7 -4.55 -17.95 2.03
N PRO A 8 -5.16 -17.33 3.06
CA PRO A 8 -5.17 -17.92 4.40
C PRO A 8 -5.60 -19.37 4.28
N VAL A 9 -4.77 -20.29 4.83
CA VAL A 9 -4.99 -21.73 4.69
C VAL A 9 -6.24 -22.11 5.49
N SER A 10 -7.40 -21.91 4.87
CA SER A 10 -8.72 -22.27 5.38
C SER A 10 -9.07 -23.71 4.99
N THR A 11 -8.08 -24.57 4.76
CA THR A 11 -8.36 -25.95 4.36
C THR A 11 -8.61 -26.80 5.58
N ALA A 12 -9.86 -26.76 6.03
CA ALA A 12 -10.47 -27.80 6.84
C ALA A 12 -10.42 -29.14 6.08
N LYS A 13 -9.39 -29.95 6.33
CA LYS A 13 -9.43 -31.40 6.05
C LYS A 13 -8.88 -32.15 7.26
N LYS A 14 -9.82 -32.57 8.13
CA LYS A 14 -9.66 -33.54 9.23
C LYS A 14 -8.48 -33.30 10.19
N ILE A 15 -8.33 -32.07 10.68
CA ILE A 15 -7.39 -31.79 11.78
C ILE A 15 -8.12 -32.05 13.11
N LYS A 16 -7.52 -32.87 13.98
CA LYS A 16 -7.98 -33.04 15.37
C LYS A 16 -7.38 -31.90 16.19
N TYR A 17 -8.23 -31.02 16.73
CA TYR A 17 -7.79 -29.91 17.55
C TYR A 17 -7.47 -30.39 18.98
N PRO A 18 -6.25 -30.12 19.50
CA PRO A 18 -5.94 -30.27 20.92
C PRO A 18 -7.01 -29.65 21.82
N ALA A 19 -7.33 -30.35 22.91
CA ALA A 19 -8.30 -29.89 23.89
C ALA A 19 -7.62 -29.65 25.23
N GLN A 20 -7.82 -28.47 25.78
CA GLN A 20 -7.37 -28.11 27.11
C GLN A 20 -8.44 -28.50 28.13
N VAL A 21 -8.03 -29.22 29.17
CA VAL A 21 -8.88 -29.57 30.31
C VAL A 21 -8.85 -28.40 31.29
N THR A 22 -10.01 -27.97 31.78
CA THR A 22 -10.08 -26.94 32.82
C THR A 22 -9.46 -27.43 34.12
N ALA A 23 -9.01 -26.50 34.98
CA ALA A 23 -8.42 -26.82 36.29
C ALA A 23 -9.31 -27.73 37.16
N ASN A 24 -10.63 -27.68 36.96
CA ASN A 24 -11.60 -28.50 37.69
C ASN A 24 -11.87 -29.86 37.04
N GLY A 25 -11.17 -30.23 35.95
CA GLY A 25 -11.28 -31.51 35.25
C GLY A 25 -12.56 -31.72 34.41
N LYS A 26 -13.59 -30.89 34.61
CA LYS A 26 -14.95 -31.13 34.09
C LYS A 26 -15.18 -30.69 32.64
N LEU A 27 -14.43 -29.72 32.14
CA LEU A 27 -14.68 -29.11 30.83
C LEU A 27 -13.44 -29.25 29.94
N LYS A 28 -13.64 -29.72 28.72
CA LYS A 28 -12.63 -29.73 27.66
C LYS A 28 -12.96 -28.62 26.67
N ARG A 29 -12.01 -27.73 26.40
CA ARG A 29 -12.16 -26.64 25.42
C ARG A 29 -11.07 -26.76 24.36
N SER A 30 -11.46 -26.67 23.11
CA SER A 30 -10.56 -26.72 21.95
C SER A 30 -10.94 -25.63 20.96
N PHE A 31 -10.10 -25.42 19.95
CA PHE A 31 -10.47 -24.63 18.80
C PHE A 31 -11.74 -25.19 18.11
N ASN A 32 -12.57 -24.30 17.57
CA ASN A 32 -13.77 -24.64 16.81
C ASN A 32 -13.61 -24.18 15.35
N ALA A 33 -13.62 -25.12 14.41
CA ALA A 33 -13.47 -24.84 12.99
C ALA A 33 -14.57 -23.94 12.41
N SER A 34 -15.73 -23.79 13.07
CA SER A 34 -16.77 -22.85 12.63
C SER A 34 -16.30 -21.41 12.57
N TYR A 35 -15.23 -21.05 13.28
CA TYR A 35 -14.65 -19.71 13.23
C TYR A 35 -14.06 -19.36 11.86
N TYR A 36 -13.60 -20.33 11.07
CA TYR A 36 -13.10 -20.07 9.72
C TYR A 36 -14.16 -19.46 8.80
N GLY A 37 -15.41 -19.92 8.91
CA GLY A 37 -16.51 -19.40 8.10
C GLY A 37 -16.86 -17.94 8.41
N LYS A 38 -16.58 -17.48 9.63
CA LYS A 38 -16.85 -16.09 10.07
C LYS A 38 -15.64 -15.17 9.91
N HIS A 39 -14.43 -15.73 9.96
CA HIS A 39 -13.19 -14.96 10.01
C HIS A 39 -12.20 -15.51 8.98
N PRO A 40 -12.25 -15.03 7.73
CA PRO A 40 -11.39 -15.53 6.64
C PRO A 40 -9.89 -15.36 6.91
N TRP A 41 -9.52 -14.41 7.77
CA TRP A 41 -8.14 -14.13 8.16
C TRP A 41 -7.56 -15.07 9.22
N LEU A 42 -8.41 -15.91 9.83
CA LEU A 42 -8.04 -16.70 10.99
C LEU A 42 -7.23 -17.93 10.56
N GLU A 43 -6.10 -18.13 11.21
CA GLU A 43 -5.26 -19.32 11.07
C GLU A 43 -5.12 -20.03 12.41
N TYR A 44 -4.92 -21.34 12.39
CA TYR A 44 -4.69 -22.12 13.61
C TYR A 44 -3.43 -22.97 13.45
N SER A 45 -2.55 -22.92 14.43
CA SER A 45 -1.39 -23.79 14.55
C SER A 45 -1.70 -24.94 15.50
N VAL A 46 -1.63 -26.18 15.00
CA VAL A 46 -1.77 -27.40 15.84
C VAL A 46 -0.58 -27.53 16.79
N GLN A 47 0.61 -27.15 16.33
CA GLN A 47 1.85 -27.23 17.10
C GLN A 47 1.79 -26.31 18.33
N ASP A 48 1.27 -25.09 18.17
CA ASP A 48 1.21 -24.10 19.24
C ASP A 48 -0.12 -24.12 20.01
N ASP A 49 -1.08 -24.94 19.59
CA ASP A 49 -2.48 -24.91 20.01
C ASP A 49 -3.01 -23.47 20.10
N SER A 50 -2.83 -22.70 19.03
CA SER A 50 -3.05 -21.24 19.04
C SER A 50 -3.58 -20.70 17.72
N VAL A 51 -4.40 -19.65 17.78
CA VAL A 51 -4.86 -18.92 16.60
C VAL A 51 -4.00 -17.71 16.27
N TYR A 52 -3.88 -17.43 14.98
CA TYR A 52 -3.13 -16.33 14.38
C TYR A 52 -3.99 -15.57 13.37
N CYS A 53 -3.54 -14.38 12.99
CA CYS A 53 -4.15 -13.59 11.94
C CYS A 53 -3.22 -13.51 10.73
N PHE A 54 -3.64 -14.13 9.63
CA PHE A 54 -2.92 -14.09 8.37
C PHE A 54 -2.65 -12.66 7.90
N TYR A 55 -3.68 -11.81 7.94
CA TYR A 55 -3.60 -10.41 7.48
C TYR A 55 -2.53 -9.66 8.26
N CYS A 56 -2.59 -9.70 9.59
CA CYS A 56 -1.65 -8.98 10.43
C CYS A 56 -0.23 -9.55 10.42
N ARG A 57 -0.05 -10.85 10.16
CA ARG A 57 1.30 -11.44 10.07
C ARG A 57 2.04 -11.03 8.81
N HIS A 58 1.35 -10.92 7.68
CA HIS A 58 1.97 -10.66 6.38
C HIS A 58 1.88 -9.18 5.97
N PHE A 59 0.81 -8.50 6.38
CA PHE A 59 0.50 -7.13 5.99
C PHE A 59 0.35 -6.19 7.20
N GLY A 60 0.69 -6.66 8.40
CA GLY A 60 0.76 -5.80 9.57
C GLY A 60 1.99 -4.90 9.51
N GLY A 61 1.80 -3.63 9.89
CA GLY A 61 2.91 -2.70 10.05
C GLY A 61 3.95 -3.22 11.05
N THR A 62 5.21 -2.81 10.84
CA THR A 62 6.34 -3.18 11.71
C THR A 62 6.35 -2.40 13.03
N SER A 63 5.58 -1.32 13.12
CA SER A 63 5.48 -0.50 14.32
C SER A 63 4.72 -1.21 15.44
N ASN A 64 5.29 -1.15 16.64
CA ASN A 64 4.61 -1.57 17.85
C ASN A 64 3.64 -0.48 18.29
N LEU A 65 2.46 -0.87 18.75
CA LEU A 65 1.56 0.04 19.45
C LEU A 65 2.12 0.36 20.85
N PRO A 66 1.74 1.49 21.48
CA PRO A 66 2.17 1.81 22.84
C PRO A 66 1.94 0.64 23.80
N GLY A 67 2.99 0.26 24.54
CA GLY A 67 2.96 -0.87 25.48
C GLY A 67 3.10 -2.26 24.84
N GLN A 68 3.24 -2.39 23.51
CA GLN A 68 3.59 -3.65 22.86
C GLN A 68 5.11 -3.79 22.68
N ARG A 69 5.61 -5.01 22.85
CA ARG A 69 6.99 -5.38 22.53
C ARG A 69 6.98 -6.26 21.28
N TYR A 70 8.03 -6.14 20.48
CA TYR A 70 8.27 -7.08 19.39
C TYR A 70 8.37 -8.51 19.95
N GLY A 71 7.78 -9.48 19.25
CA GLY A 71 7.75 -10.87 19.72
C GLY A 71 6.66 -11.16 20.77
N SER A 72 5.88 -10.17 21.19
CA SER A 72 4.81 -10.35 22.20
C SER A 72 3.41 -10.03 21.67
N ARG A 73 3.24 -9.84 20.35
CA ARG A 73 1.97 -9.37 19.78
C ARG A 73 0.98 -10.53 19.64
N PRO A 74 -0.21 -10.44 20.25
CA PRO A 74 -1.27 -11.42 20.05
C PRO A 74 -1.65 -11.51 18.57
N PHE A 75 -2.02 -12.72 18.12
CA PHE A 75 -2.35 -13.07 16.73
C PHE A 75 -1.22 -12.93 15.69
N ILE A 76 -0.03 -12.44 16.07
CA ILE A 76 1.13 -12.34 15.17
C ILE A 76 2.27 -13.23 15.67
N ASP A 77 2.86 -12.89 16.81
CA ASP A 77 4.11 -13.50 17.26
C ASP A 77 3.85 -14.73 18.14
N VAL A 78 2.92 -14.63 19.10
CA VAL A 78 2.71 -15.65 20.15
C VAL A 78 1.42 -16.46 19.99
N GLY A 79 0.52 -16.05 19.09
CA GLY A 79 -0.80 -16.66 18.93
C GLY A 79 -1.74 -16.44 20.13
N VAL A 80 -2.98 -16.90 20.00
CA VAL A 80 -3.99 -16.85 21.08
C VAL A 80 -4.59 -18.22 21.32
N ARG A 81 -4.54 -18.70 22.56
CA ARG A 81 -5.07 -20.02 22.98
C ARG A 81 -6.11 -19.98 24.09
N ARG A 82 -6.70 -18.81 24.35
CA ARG A 82 -7.66 -18.62 25.46
C ARG A 82 -9.06 -19.08 25.04
N TRP A 83 -9.28 -20.40 24.98
CA TRP A 83 -10.53 -21.00 24.47
C TRP A 83 -11.79 -20.57 25.21
N LYS A 84 -11.69 -20.16 26.48
CA LYS A 84 -12.84 -19.67 27.25
C LYS A 84 -13.46 -18.41 26.66
N ASP A 85 -12.62 -17.47 26.24
CA ASP A 85 -13.01 -16.12 25.83
C ASP A 85 -12.59 -15.83 24.38
N ILE A 86 -12.27 -16.88 23.61
CA ILE A 86 -11.65 -16.74 22.29
C ILE A 86 -12.50 -15.90 21.33
N SER A 87 -13.83 -16.03 21.41
CA SER A 87 -14.75 -15.23 20.62
C SER A 87 -14.56 -13.72 20.86
N ASN A 88 -14.40 -13.31 22.13
CA ASN A 88 -14.18 -11.90 22.47
C ASN A 88 -12.83 -11.40 21.97
N PHE A 89 -11.78 -12.24 22.03
CA PHE A 89 -10.47 -11.89 21.49
C PHE A 89 -10.49 -11.73 19.97
N ILE A 90 -11.17 -12.63 19.26
CA ILE A 90 -11.35 -12.57 17.80
C ILE A 90 -12.13 -11.31 17.42
N GLU A 91 -13.28 -11.04 18.06
CA GLU A 91 -14.09 -9.85 17.78
C GLU A 91 -13.33 -8.55 18.05
N LYS A 92 -12.63 -8.47 19.18
CA LYS A 92 -11.80 -7.30 19.52
C LYS A 92 -10.67 -7.12 18.51
N HIS A 93 -10.06 -8.21 18.04
CA HIS A 93 -9.02 -8.17 17.03
C HIS A 93 -9.57 -7.67 15.69
N THR A 94 -10.70 -8.21 15.21
CA THR A 94 -11.36 -7.79 13.97
C THR A 94 -11.64 -6.29 13.93
N ARG A 95 -12.02 -5.70 15.06
CA ARG A 95 -12.33 -4.26 15.17
C ARG A 95 -11.10 -3.37 15.30
N SER A 96 -9.93 -3.94 15.56
CA SER A 96 -8.70 -3.16 15.74
C SER A 96 -8.24 -2.50 14.45
N ASP A 97 -7.72 -1.29 14.54
CA ASP A 97 -7.28 -0.53 13.36
C ASP A 97 -6.13 -1.23 12.65
N ARG A 98 -5.18 -1.79 13.39
CA ARG A 98 -4.10 -2.60 12.81
C ARG A 98 -4.63 -3.74 11.93
N HIS A 99 -5.71 -4.41 12.35
CA HIS A 99 -6.33 -5.47 11.55
C HIS A 99 -6.95 -4.92 10.27
N LYS A 100 -7.71 -3.82 10.37
CA LYS A 100 -8.32 -3.15 9.21
C LYS A 100 -7.26 -2.66 8.22
N ASP A 101 -6.20 -2.04 8.71
CA ASP A 101 -5.08 -1.55 7.88
C ASP A 101 -4.37 -2.71 7.17
N SER A 102 -4.18 -3.83 7.87
CA SER A 102 -3.61 -5.05 7.29
C SER A 102 -4.53 -5.62 6.20
N ALA A 103 -5.84 -5.60 6.42
CA ALA A 103 -6.83 -6.06 5.44
C ALA A 103 -6.83 -5.17 4.18
N VAL A 104 -6.79 -3.85 4.36
CA VAL A 104 -6.68 -2.89 3.24
C VAL A 104 -5.37 -3.10 2.47
N SER A 105 -4.27 -3.34 3.17
CA SER A 105 -2.96 -3.60 2.56
C SER A 105 -2.97 -4.88 1.73
N LEU A 106 -3.61 -5.94 2.21
CA LEU A 106 -3.84 -7.17 1.43
C LEU A 106 -4.70 -6.89 0.18
N MET A 107 -5.78 -6.11 0.31
CA MET A 107 -6.63 -5.75 -0.83
C MET A 107 -5.83 -4.99 -1.91
N LYS A 108 -5.01 -4.00 -1.51
CA LYS A 108 -4.14 -3.26 -2.42
C LYS A 108 -3.13 -4.17 -3.10
N PHE A 109 -2.52 -5.09 -2.35
CA PHE A 109 -1.59 -6.08 -2.92
C PHE A 109 -2.28 -6.97 -3.96
N LYS A 110 -3.47 -7.50 -3.65
CA LYS A 110 -4.26 -8.30 -4.61
C LYS A 110 -4.61 -7.50 -5.85
N ALA A 111 -5.06 -6.25 -5.72
CA ALA A 111 -5.40 -5.38 -6.84
C ALA A 111 -4.18 -5.05 -7.74
N ILE A 112 -2.99 -4.91 -7.15
CA ILE A 112 -1.74 -4.78 -7.92
C ILE A 112 -1.41 -6.09 -8.65
N GLN A 113 -1.58 -7.24 -7.98
CA GLN A 113 -1.32 -8.55 -8.57
C GLN A 113 -2.28 -8.87 -9.73
N THR A 114 -3.55 -8.47 -9.62
CA THR A 114 -4.56 -8.63 -10.69
C THR A 114 -4.49 -7.55 -11.77
N LYS A 115 -3.54 -6.61 -11.66
CA LYS A 115 -3.35 -5.46 -12.58
C LYS A 115 -4.52 -4.47 -12.61
N GLU A 116 -5.42 -4.52 -11.63
CA GLU A 116 -6.46 -3.50 -11.44
C GLU A 116 -5.87 -2.17 -10.95
N LEU A 117 -4.78 -2.24 -10.17
CA LEU A 117 -3.99 -1.09 -9.73
C LEU A 117 -2.55 -1.20 -10.22
N GLN A 118 -1.93 -0.04 -10.46
CA GLN A 118 -0.51 0.05 -10.76
C GLN A 118 0.29 0.30 -9.47
N PRO A 119 1.49 -0.29 -9.31
CA PRO A 119 2.40 0.08 -8.25
C PRO A 119 2.72 1.58 -8.25
N ILE A 120 2.86 2.20 -7.07
CA ILE A 120 3.21 3.63 -7.00
C ILE A 120 4.54 3.95 -7.73
N ALA A 121 5.51 3.02 -7.68
CA ALA A 121 6.78 3.19 -8.37
C ALA A 121 6.61 3.30 -9.89
N SER A 122 5.72 2.51 -10.51
CA SER A 122 5.49 2.59 -11.95
C SER A 122 4.78 3.87 -12.35
N VAL A 123 3.85 4.35 -11.52
CA VAL A 123 3.18 5.65 -11.71
C VAL A 123 4.22 6.77 -11.68
N LEU A 124 5.06 6.82 -10.63
CA LEU A 124 6.09 7.86 -10.49
C LEU A 124 7.13 7.85 -11.62
N MET A 125 7.51 6.66 -12.12
CA MET A 125 8.41 6.56 -13.28
C MET A 125 7.75 7.12 -14.54
N THR A 126 6.48 6.77 -14.77
CA THR A 126 5.70 7.26 -15.92
C THR A 126 5.55 8.78 -15.86
N ASP A 127 5.24 9.32 -14.69
CA ASP A 127 5.10 10.77 -14.50
C ASP A 127 6.40 11.50 -14.77
N ARG A 128 7.53 10.97 -14.28
CA ARG A 128 8.87 11.51 -14.59
C ARG A 128 9.16 11.49 -16.08
N ASP A 129 8.87 10.39 -16.76
CA ASP A 129 9.13 10.26 -18.20
C ASP A 129 8.28 11.25 -19.01
N ASN A 130 7.03 11.47 -18.59
CA ASN A 130 6.15 12.49 -19.17
C ASN A 130 6.71 13.90 -18.95
N GLU A 131 7.16 14.22 -17.73
CA GLU A 131 7.76 15.53 -17.41
C GLU A 131 9.04 15.76 -18.24
N ILE A 132 9.90 14.76 -18.38
CA ILE A 132 11.10 14.85 -19.24
C ILE A 132 10.72 15.10 -20.69
N LYS A 133 9.69 14.42 -21.18
CA LYS A 133 9.21 14.58 -22.56
C LYS A 133 8.66 15.98 -22.80
N GLU A 134 7.83 16.48 -21.90
CA GLU A 134 7.25 17.83 -21.96
C GLU A 134 8.35 18.91 -21.92
N ASN A 135 9.29 18.79 -20.98
CA ASN A 135 10.44 19.70 -20.89
C ASN A 135 11.30 19.71 -22.15
N ARG A 136 11.49 18.56 -22.81
CA ARG A 136 12.20 18.48 -24.10
C ARG A 136 11.49 19.24 -25.21
N GLU A 137 10.16 19.18 -25.27
CA GLU A 137 9.39 19.94 -26.25
C GLU A 137 9.46 21.45 -25.98
N HIS A 138 9.40 21.89 -24.71
CA HIS A 138 9.61 23.29 -24.35
C HIS A 138 11.00 23.79 -24.76
N VAL A 139 12.07 23.08 -24.41
CA VAL A 139 13.45 23.45 -24.79
C VAL A 139 13.59 23.53 -26.31
N LYS A 140 13.00 22.57 -27.03
CA LYS A 140 13.01 22.57 -28.50
C LYS A 140 12.29 23.78 -29.08
N ALA A 141 11.16 24.19 -28.51
CA ALA A 141 10.46 25.40 -28.92
C ALA A 141 11.32 26.65 -28.71
N LEU A 142 11.91 26.81 -27.53
CA LEU A 142 12.82 27.93 -27.22
C LEU A 142 13.99 28.00 -28.20
N LEU A 143 14.63 26.86 -28.50
CA LEU A 143 15.73 26.79 -29.48
C LEU A 143 15.28 27.17 -30.89
N LYS A 144 14.06 26.78 -31.31
CA LYS A 144 13.51 27.20 -32.60
C LYS A 144 13.28 28.71 -32.66
N VAL A 145 12.75 29.32 -31.59
CA VAL A 145 12.60 30.78 -31.50
C VAL A 145 13.96 31.47 -31.58
N THR A 146 14.95 30.98 -30.83
CA THR A 146 16.33 31.49 -30.89
C THR A 146 16.90 31.42 -32.30
N ALA A 147 16.77 30.27 -32.96
CA ALA A 147 17.27 30.07 -34.33
C ALA A 147 16.54 30.96 -35.34
N LEU A 148 15.23 31.17 -35.18
CA LEU A 148 14.44 32.06 -36.03
C LEU A 148 14.93 33.50 -35.94
N LEU A 149 15.03 34.05 -34.73
CA LEU A 149 15.47 35.44 -34.52
C LEU A 149 16.92 35.65 -34.97
N GLY A 150 17.80 34.68 -34.69
CA GLY A 150 19.19 34.71 -35.18
C GLY A 150 19.28 34.73 -36.70
N ARG A 151 18.48 33.91 -37.38
CA ARG A 151 18.42 33.87 -38.86
C ARG A 151 17.85 35.15 -39.47
N LEU A 152 16.89 35.79 -38.80
CA LEU A 152 16.31 37.05 -39.24
C LEU A 152 17.20 38.27 -38.89
N GLY A 153 18.23 38.08 -38.06
CA GLY A 153 19.05 39.19 -37.55
C GLY A 153 18.29 40.15 -36.63
N THR A 154 17.20 39.69 -36.00
CA THR A 154 16.34 40.55 -35.17
C THR A 154 16.78 40.55 -33.72
N ALA A 155 16.53 41.67 -33.03
CA ALA A 155 16.83 41.78 -31.61
C ALA A 155 15.95 40.81 -30.80
N PHE A 156 16.58 40.12 -29.84
CA PHE A 156 15.88 39.17 -28.96
C PHE A 156 15.14 39.87 -27.83
N ARG A 157 15.67 41.02 -27.38
CA ARG A 157 15.22 41.76 -26.20
C ARG A 157 14.51 43.04 -26.64
N GLY A 158 13.44 43.40 -25.92
CA GLY A 158 12.81 44.72 -25.99
C GLY A 158 13.47 45.71 -25.04
N HIS A 159 13.06 46.98 -25.13
CA HIS A 159 13.53 48.04 -24.24
C HIS A 159 12.98 47.89 -22.82
N ASP A 160 11.70 47.49 -22.71
CA ASP A 160 11.01 47.28 -21.44
C ASP A 160 10.53 45.82 -21.36
N LYS A 161 10.89 45.13 -20.26
CA LYS A 161 10.50 43.75 -19.96
C LYS A 161 9.55 43.64 -18.78
N THR A 162 9.06 44.76 -18.26
CA THR A 162 8.07 44.76 -17.18
C THR A 162 6.79 44.09 -17.62
N GLU A 163 6.01 43.55 -16.68
CA GLU A 163 4.77 42.86 -17.00
C GLU A 163 3.74 43.75 -17.69
N SER A 164 3.77 45.05 -17.41
CA SER A 164 2.91 46.10 -17.99
C SER A 164 3.31 46.54 -19.40
N SER A 165 4.46 46.11 -19.91
CA SER A 165 4.90 46.47 -21.26
C SER A 165 4.02 45.81 -22.33
N THR A 166 3.65 46.57 -23.35
CA THR A 166 2.96 46.10 -24.55
C THR A 166 3.86 45.35 -25.52
N ASN A 167 5.19 45.42 -25.34
CA ASN A 167 6.17 44.68 -26.13
C ASN A 167 7.39 44.33 -25.27
N LYS A 168 7.46 43.08 -24.82
CA LYS A 168 8.53 42.56 -23.94
C LYS A 168 9.77 42.08 -24.73
N GLY A 169 9.75 42.27 -26.04
CA GLY A 169 10.78 41.85 -26.97
C GLY A 169 10.45 40.57 -27.72
N ASN A 170 10.97 40.48 -28.94
CA ASN A 170 10.61 39.44 -29.91
C ASN A 170 10.72 38.02 -29.38
N PHE A 171 11.69 37.72 -28.50
CA PHE A 171 11.81 36.36 -27.94
C PHE A 171 10.61 36.01 -27.05
N VAL A 172 10.25 36.89 -26.11
CA VAL A 172 9.14 36.65 -25.17
C VAL A 172 7.82 36.66 -25.91
N GLU A 173 7.59 37.63 -26.81
CA GLU A 173 6.36 37.70 -27.60
C GLU A 173 6.16 36.47 -28.48
N THR A 174 7.23 35.97 -29.12
CA THR A 174 7.15 34.74 -29.93
C THR A 174 6.89 33.52 -29.04
N CYS A 175 7.48 33.44 -27.85
CA CYS A 175 7.19 32.34 -26.91
C CYS A 175 5.73 32.37 -26.44
N ASN A 176 5.19 33.55 -26.14
CA ASN A 176 3.77 33.72 -25.77
C ASN A 176 2.85 33.30 -26.92
N LEU A 177 3.15 33.74 -28.15
CA LEU A 177 2.39 33.35 -29.35
C LEU A 177 2.40 31.83 -29.61
N LEU A 178 3.45 31.12 -29.23
CA LEU A 178 3.55 29.66 -29.36
C LEU A 178 2.91 28.91 -28.19
N ALA A 179 2.60 29.60 -27.10
CA ALA A 179 1.95 29.05 -25.91
C ALA A 179 0.42 29.15 -25.95
N ASP A 180 -0.12 30.07 -26.76
CA ASP A 180 -1.55 30.19 -27.11
C ASP A 180 -2.01 29.10 -28.10
#